data_AF-A0A7X7Q3S5-F1
#
_entry.id   AF-A0A7X7Q3S5-F1
#
_cell.length_a   1.000
_cell.length_b   1.000
_cell.length_c   1.000
_cell.angle_alpha   90.00
_cell.angle_beta   90.00
_cell.angle_gamma   90.00
#
_symmetry.space_group_name_H-M   'P 1'
#
loop_
_entity.id
_entity.type
_entity.pdbx_description
1 polymer ?
#
loop_
_entity_poly.entity_id
_entity_poly.type
_entity_poly.pdbx_seq_one_letter_code
_entity_poly.pdbx_strand_id
1 'polypeptide(L)'
;YEYDNNDYSPSDFILFQLGLDDINLSSVFYTQELIKKYKSGSSLIVDVNGILDNETNKYICKYSKKFKTDMEKAIQLGYSSAKAKVKNIVYWRNPDDNIEYLVILPEIELTKEFTTS
;
A
#
# COMPACT_ATOMS: atom_id res chain seq x y z
N TYR A 1 -29.93 24.38 -3.57
CA TYR A 1 -29.01 24.33 -2.42
C TYR A 1 -29.48 23.17 -1.56
N GLU A 2 -28.73 22.08 -1.49
CA GLU A 2 -29.03 20.99 -0.56
C GLU A 2 -27.74 20.69 0.21
N TYR A 3 -27.74 21.09 1.48
CA TYR A 3 -26.69 20.77 2.44
C TYR A 3 -27.04 19.39 3.01
N ASP A 4 -26.26 18.37 2.65
CA ASP A 4 -26.38 17.03 3.22
C ASP A 4 -25.73 17.04 4.62
N ASN A 5 -26.55 17.02 5.67
CA ASN A 5 -26.14 16.80 7.06
C ASN A 5 -25.99 15.29 7.33
N ASN A 6 -25.16 14.58 6.55
CA ASN A 6 -24.73 13.25 6.96
C ASN A 6 -23.62 13.40 8.00
N ASP A 7 -23.96 13.12 9.24
CA ASP A 7 -23.02 12.78 10.30
C ASP A 7 -22.32 11.48 9.87
N TYR A 8 -21.19 11.61 9.14
CA TYR A 8 -20.37 10.46 8.77
C TYR A 8 -19.74 9.91 10.04
N SER A 9 -20.34 8.84 10.59
CA SER A 9 -19.62 7.92 11.48
C SER A 9 -18.23 7.67 10.91
N PRO A 10 -17.16 7.64 11.73
CA PRO A 10 -15.81 7.35 11.23
C PRO A 10 -15.89 6.04 10.46
N SER A 11 -15.69 6.10 9.14
CA SER A 11 -15.87 4.93 8.28
C SER A 11 -14.95 3.83 8.81
N ASP A 12 -15.49 2.66 9.17
CA ASP A 12 -14.74 1.51 9.69
C ASP A 12 -13.85 0.84 8.63
N PHE A 13 -13.56 1.60 7.58
CA PHE A 13 -12.92 1.21 6.36
C PHE A 13 -12.06 2.38 5.88
N ILE A 14 -10.77 2.12 5.66
CA ILE A 14 -9.85 3.04 5.00
C ILE A 14 -9.35 2.36 3.73
N LEU A 15 -9.44 3.05 2.60
CA LEU A 15 -8.82 2.63 1.35
C LEU A 15 -7.64 3.55 1.03
N PHE A 16 -6.44 3.02 1.12
CA PHE A 16 -5.24 3.67 0.61
C PHE A 16 -5.00 3.25 -0.84
N GLN A 17 -4.95 4.23 -1.74
CA GLN A 17 -4.53 4.02 -3.12
C GLN A 17 -3.12 4.59 -3.27
N LEU A 18 -2.11 3.72 -3.24
CA LEU A 18 -0.72 4.18 -3.16
C LEU A 18 -0.26 4.75 -4.50
N GLY A 19 0.38 5.91 -4.43
CA GLY A 19 1.11 6.54 -5.52
C GLY A 19 2.63 6.32 -5.41
N LEU A 20 3.37 6.95 -6.32
CA LEU A 20 4.84 6.91 -6.28
C LEU A 20 5.42 7.60 -5.03
N ASP A 21 4.76 8.63 -4.47
CA ASP A 21 5.25 9.32 -3.24
C ASP A 21 5.03 8.50 -1.96
N ASP A 22 4.16 7.50 -2.00
CA ASP A 22 3.90 6.58 -0.89
C ASP A 22 4.92 5.42 -0.84
N ILE A 23 5.74 5.28 -1.87
CA ILE A 23 6.75 4.22 -2.00
C ILE A 23 8.15 4.79 -1.87
N ASN A 24 9.02 4.09 -1.15
CA ASN A 24 10.44 4.32 -1.22
C ASN A 24 10.98 3.71 -2.53
N LEU A 25 11.15 4.53 -3.56
CA LEU A 25 11.54 4.09 -4.91
C LEU A 25 12.88 3.36 -4.93
N SER A 26 13.83 3.73 -4.07
CA SER A 26 15.12 3.02 -3.98
C SER A 26 14.99 1.58 -3.49
N SER A 27 13.89 1.24 -2.80
CA SER A 27 13.65 -0.14 -2.34
C SER A 27 13.34 -1.11 -3.47
N VAL A 28 12.88 -0.63 -4.63
CA VAL A 28 12.50 -1.50 -5.75
C VAL A 28 13.69 -1.92 -6.62
N PHE A 29 14.87 -1.31 -6.47
CA PHE A 29 16.00 -1.49 -7.38
C PHE A 29 16.49 -2.94 -7.44
N TYR A 30 16.41 -3.65 -6.31
CA TYR A 30 16.91 -5.02 -6.17
C TYR A 30 15.79 -6.09 -6.15
N THR A 31 14.53 -5.67 -6.29
CA THR A 31 13.36 -6.55 -6.16
C THR A 31 12.61 -6.70 -7.48
N GLN A 32 13.18 -6.21 -8.59
CA GLN A 32 12.58 -6.25 -9.93
C GLN A 32 12.15 -7.66 -10.35
N GLU A 33 12.95 -8.68 -10.04
CA GLU A 33 12.62 -10.08 -10.34
C GLU A 33 11.41 -10.59 -9.54
N LEU A 34 11.20 -10.08 -8.31
CA LEU A 34 9.99 -10.38 -7.53
C LEU A 34 8.79 -9.62 -8.11
N ILE A 35 8.96 -8.33 -8.40
CA ILE A 35 7.89 -7.47 -8.94
C ILE A 35 7.31 -8.04 -10.24
N LYS A 36 8.16 -8.55 -11.14
CA LYS A 36 7.75 -9.15 -12.42
C LYS A 36 6.81 -10.36 -12.29
N LYS A 37 6.76 -11.02 -11.12
CA LYS A 37 5.83 -12.14 -10.87
C LYS A 37 4.40 -11.68 -10.68
N TYR A 38 4.19 -10.44 -10.28
CA TYR A 38 2.88 -9.89 -9.96
C TYR A 38 2.17 -9.34 -11.17
N LYS A 39 0.84 -9.35 -11.12
CA LYS A 39 -0.05 -8.76 -12.13
C LYS A 39 -1.12 -7.91 -11.43
N SER A 40 -1.80 -7.04 -12.18
CA SER A 40 -2.97 -6.33 -11.64
C SER A 40 -3.99 -7.31 -11.06
N GLY A 41 -4.52 -6.99 -9.89
CA GLY A 41 -5.42 -7.85 -9.12
C GLY A 41 -4.74 -8.92 -8.28
N SER A 42 -3.42 -9.14 -8.39
CA SER A 42 -2.71 -10.06 -7.50
C SER A 42 -2.80 -9.59 -6.06
N SER A 43 -3.12 -10.51 -5.14
CA SER A 43 -3.10 -10.25 -3.70
C SER A 43 -1.67 -10.05 -3.20
N LEU A 44 -1.51 -9.19 -2.20
CA LEU A 44 -0.23 -8.83 -1.61
C LEU A 44 -0.29 -9.01 -0.09
N ILE A 45 0.83 -9.41 0.51
CA ILE A 45 1.00 -9.36 1.95
C ILE A 45 1.50 -7.96 2.31
N VAL A 46 0.83 -7.31 3.26
CA VAL A 46 1.20 -5.98 3.76
C VAL A 46 1.73 -6.06 5.18
N ASP A 47 2.83 -5.35 5.40
CA ASP A 47 3.43 -5.06 6.70
C ASP A 47 3.40 -3.55 6.93
N VAL A 48 3.58 -3.10 8.17
CA VAL A 48 3.67 -1.67 8.52
C VAL A 48 4.80 -0.94 7.78
N ASN A 49 5.83 -1.65 7.34
CA ASN A 49 6.99 -1.07 6.65
C ASN A 49 6.93 -1.18 5.12
N GLY A 50 6.03 -1.99 4.55
CA GLY A 50 6.00 -2.21 3.12
C GLY A 50 5.17 -3.42 2.69
N ILE A 51 5.41 -3.83 1.44
CA ILE A 51 4.77 -4.97 0.80
C ILE A 51 5.73 -6.14 0.79
N LEU A 52 5.26 -7.30 1.21
CA LEU A 52 6.00 -8.55 1.26
C LEU A 52 5.61 -9.46 0.08
N ASP A 53 6.58 -10.21 -0.40
CA ASP A 53 6.40 -11.26 -1.40
C ASP A 53 5.69 -12.46 -0.79
N ASN A 54 4.69 -12.97 -1.50
CA ASN A 54 3.79 -14.00 -1.00
C ASN A 54 4.49 -15.35 -0.79
N GLU A 55 5.58 -15.61 -1.52
CA GLU A 55 6.30 -16.89 -1.48
C GLU A 55 7.49 -16.84 -0.51
N THR A 56 8.28 -15.76 -0.58
CA THR A 56 9.57 -15.63 0.10
C THR A 56 9.49 -14.78 1.36
N ASN A 57 8.38 -14.08 1.59
CA ASN A 57 8.17 -13.15 2.68
C ASN A 57 9.25 -12.04 2.76
N LYS A 58 9.86 -11.70 1.62
CA LYS A 58 10.83 -10.61 1.47
C LYS A 58 10.12 -9.34 1.03
N TYR A 59 10.62 -8.18 1.43
CA TYR A 59 10.07 -6.91 0.95
C TYR A 59 10.24 -6.78 -0.57
N ILE A 60 9.12 -6.56 -1.25
CA ILE A 60 9.08 -6.19 -2.67
C ILE A 60 9.28 -4.69 -2.81
N CYS A 61 8.60 -3.91 -1.97
CA CYS A 61 8.79 -2.47 -1.86
C CYS A 61 8.53 -2.04 -0.42
N LYS A 62 9.19 -0.96 -0.02
CA LYS A 62 8.98 -0.32 1.28
C LYS A 62 8.21 0.97 1.12
N TYR A 63 7.46 1.34 2.14
CA TYR A 63 6.74 2.60 2.14
C TYR A 63 7.68 3.80 2.31
N SER A 64 7.24 4.95 1.81
CA SER A 64 7.85 6.22 2.17
C SER A 64 7.63 6.50 3.66
N LYS A 65 8.45 7.39 4.24
CA LYS A 65 8.32 7.74 5.66
C LYS A 65 6.93 8.31 5.98
N LYS A 66 6.39 9.11 5.06
CA LYS A 66 5.06 9.72 5.18
C LYS A 66 3.98 8.63 5.26
N PHE A 67 3.93 7.73 4.27
CA PHE A 67 2.92 6.68 4.24
C PHE A 67 3.05 5.71 5.43
N LYS A 68 4.27 5.40 5.86
CA LYS A 68 4.47 4.60 7.07
C LYS A 68 3.80 5.25 8.29
N THR A 69 3.96 6.56 8.48
CA THR A 69 3.28 7.28 9.56
C THR A 69 1.76 7.25 9.43
N ASP A 70 1.21 7.31 8.22
CA ASP A 70 -0.23 7.20 7.99
C ASP A 70 -0.76 5.78 8.30
N MET A 71 0.00 4.75 7.93
CA MET A 71 -0.30 3.36 8.29
C MET A 71 -0.26 3.14 9.82
N GLU A 72 0.76 3.68 10.50
CA GLU A 72 0.89 3.59 11.97
C GLU A 72 -0.27 4.30 12.69
N LYS A 73 -0.71 5.47 12.20
CA LYS A 73 -1.90 6.15 12.72
C LYS A 73 -3.17 5.31 12.55
N ALA A 74 -3.37 4.70 11.38
CA ALA A 74 -4.51 3.81 11.16
C ALA A 74 -4.49 2.64 12.15
N ILE A 75 -3.33 2.00 12.35
CA ILE A 75 -3.20 0.92 13.34
C ILE A 75 -3.54 1.42 14.76
N GLN A 76 -3.05 2.61 15.15
CA GLN A 76 -3.37 3.22 16.45
C GLN A 76 -4.86 3.54 16.63
N LEU A 77 -5.59 3.84 15.55
CA LEU A 77 -7.04 4.07 15.56
C LEU A 77 -7.86 2.76 15.65
N GLY A 78 -7.18 1.61 15.66
CA GLY A 78 -7.78 0.29 15.83
C GLY A 78 -8.04 -0.46 14.53
N TYR A 79 -7.43 -0.04 13.41
CA TYR A 79 -7.51 -0.79 12.15
C TYR A 79 -6.48 -1.91 12.15
N SER A 80 -6.93 -3.15 11.98
CA SER A 80 -6.09 -4.35 12.13
C SER A 80 -6.14 -5.27 10.92
N SER A 81 -7.30 -5.39 10.27
CA SER A 81 -7.47 -6.27 9.12
C SER A 81 -7.08 -5.53 7.84
N ALA A 82 -6.01 -5.99 7.20
CA ALA A 82 -5.49 -5.40 5.98
C ALA A 82 -5.64 -6.36 4.79
N LYS A 83 -6.28 -5.90 3.71
CA LYS A 83 -6.28 -6.58 2.41
C LYS A 83 -5.57 -5.69 1.40
N ALA A 84 -4.68 -6.27 0.61
CA ALA A 84 -3.98 -5.52 -0.42
C ALA A 84 -3.98 -6.25 -1.75
N LYS A 85 -4.15 -5.48 -2.82
CA LYS A 85 -4.12 -5.96 -4.20
C LYS A 85 -3.34 -5.01 -5.07
N VAL A 86 -2.67 -5.55 -6.09
CA VAL A 86 -1.99 -4.73 -7.10
C VAL A 86 -3.04 -3.94 -7.90
N LYS A 87 -3.03 -2.61 -7.81
CA LYS A 87 -3.85 -1.76 -8.68
C LYS A 87 -3.19 -1.66 -10.05
N ASN A 88 -1.96 -1.14 -10.04
CA ASN A 88 -1.17 -0.82 -11.20
C ASN A 88 0.27 -1.25 -10.98
N ILE A 89 0.96 -1.55 -12.09
CA ILE A 89 2.41 -1.71 -12.12
C ILE A 89 2.91 -0.71 -13.15
N VAL A 90 3.77 0.21 -12.72
CA VAL A 90 4.23 1.33 -13.56
C VAL A 90 5.73 1.27 -13.76
N TYR A 91 6.18 1.77 -14.91
CA TYR A 91 7.59 2.04 -15.14
C TYR A 91 7.94 3.42 -14.56
N TRP A 92 8.94 3.47 -13.70
CA TRP A 92 9.51 4.69 -13.16
C TRP A 92 10.97 4.79 -13.60
N ARG A 93 11.30 5.88 -14.28
CA ARG A 93 12.67 6.17 -14.71
C ARG A 93 13.42 6.89 -13.59
N ASN A 94 14.49 6.27 -13.10
CA ASN A 94 15.33 6.89 -12.09
C ASN A 94 16.11 8.05 -12.72
N PRO A 95 15.99 9.30 -12.24
CA PRO A 95 16.75 10.42 -12.76
C PRO A 95 18.27 10.29 -12.56
N ASP A 96 18.72 9.54 -11.53
CA ASP A 96 20.15 9.43 -11.20
C ASP A 96 20.93 8.51 -12.15
N ASP A 97 20.37 7.34 -12.49
CA ASP A 97 21.04 6.33 -13.34
C ASP A 97 20.38 6.16 -14.71
N ASN A 98 19.26 6.84 -14.95
CA ASN A 98 18.51 6.82 -16.20
C ASN A 98 17.90 5.45 -16.57
N ILE A 99 17.81 4.51 -15.62
CA ILE A 99 17.23 3.17 -15.78
C ILE A 99 15.75 3.20 -15.39
N GLU A 100 14.95 2.40 -16.09
CA GLU A 100 13.53 2.19 -15.78
C GLU A 100 13.35 1.00 -14.83
N TYR A 101 12.65 1.25 -13.72
CA TYR A 101 12.28 0.27 -12.73
C TYR A 101 10.77 0.08 -12.69
N LEU A 102 10.32 -1.16 -12.55
CA LEU A 102 8.93 -1.47 -12.26
C LEU A 102 8.63 -1.14 -10.80
N VAL A 103 7.48 -0.50 -10.57
CA VAL A 103 6.97 -0.17 -9.24
C VAL A 103 5.54 -0.67 -9.13
N ILE A 104 5.26 -1.44 -8.08
CA ILE A 104 3.90 -1.88 -7.74
C ILE A 104 3.20 -0.76 -6.97
N LEU A 105 2.03 -0.37 -7.45
CA LEU A 105 1.13 0.57 -6.79
C LEU A 105 -0.11 -0.21 -6.32
N PRO A 106 -0.18 -0.60 -5.04
CA PRO A 106 -1.31 -1.35 -4.52
C PRO A 106 -2.48 -0.45 -4.12
N GLU A 107 -3.62 -1.10 -3.92
CA GLU A 107 -4.67 -0.59 -3.04
C GLU A 107 -4.62 -1.39 -1.74
N ILE A 108 -4.64 -0.69 -0.60
CA ILE A 108 -4.67 -1.29 0.74
C ILE A 108 -5.98 -0.91 1.41
N GLU A 109 -6.77 -1.92 1.70
CA GLU A 109 -8.03 -1.85 2.43
C GLU A 109 -7.75 -2.19 3.88
N LEU A 110 -7.99 -1.25 4.79
CA LEU A 110 -7.96 -1.48 6.23
C LEU A 110 -9.39 -1.45 6.78
N THR A 111 -9.73 -2.42 7.62
CA THR A 111 -11.00 -2.42 8.34
C THR A 111 -10.80 -2.45 9.84
N LYS A 112 -11.71 -1.79 10.56
CA LYS A 112 -11.84 -1.87 12.01
C LYS A 112 -12.88 -2.93 12.34
N GLU A 113 -12.46 -4.01 12.99
CA GLU A 113 -13.42 -5.03 13.43
C GLU A 113 -14.08 -4.57 14.74
N PHE A 114 -15.40 -4.44 14.75
CA PHE A 114 -16.15 -4.35 15.99
C PHE A 114 -16.31 -5.74 16.56
N THR A 115 -15.56 -6.05 17.61
CA THR A 115 -15.87 -7.20 18.44
C THR A 115 -17.15 -6.88 19.21
N THR A 116 -18.32 -7.21 18.64
CA THR A 116 -19.56 -7.32 19.43
C THR A 116 -19.35 -8.46 20.42
N SER A 117 -19.03 -8.11 21.67
CA SER A 117 -18.89 -9.04 22.79
C SER A 117 -20.26 -9.54 23.25
#